data_AF-A0A964QVF1-F1
#
_entry.id   AF-A0A964QVF1-F1
#
_cell.length_a   1.000
_cell.length_b   1.000
_cell.length_c   1.000
_cell.angle_alpha   90.00
_cell.angle_beta   90.00
_cell.angle_gamma   90.00
#
_symmetry.space_group_name_H-M   'P 1'
#
loop_
_entity.id
_entity.type
_entity.pdbx_description
1 polymer ?
#
loop_
_entity_poly.entity_id
_entity_poly.type
_entity_poly.pdbx_seq_one_letter_code
_entity_poly.pdbx_strand_id
1 'polypeptide(L)'
;MKRFFIITLVALTVIASYLSWQYNRTLITIENVSGETMEDVIIEVRNNLIEIKGVPTNQKRSFVLEKEFGESGVKLTYTVSGEKRYWEGGYIESSGGYRALLEVKEDHSVDFQVSSPF
;
A
#
# COMPACT_ATOMS: atom_id res chain seq x y z
N MET A 1 -38.16 3.20 26.82
CA MET A 1 -36.76 3.57 27.11
C MET A 1 -35.76 2.43 26.83
N LYS A 2 -35.91 1.21 27.38
CA LYS A 2 -34.95 0.10 27.16
C LYS A 2 -34.70 -0.29 25.68
N ARG A 3 -35.74 -0.28 24.83
CA ARG A 3 -35.61 -0.66 23.40
C ARG A 3 -34.84 0.37 22.55
N PHE A 4 -35.00 1.66 22.85
CA PHE A 4 -34.23 2.73 22.19
C PHE A 4 -32.75 2.64 22.55
N PHE A 5 -32.43 2.37 23.82
CA PHE A 5 -31.05 2.23 24.28
C PHE A 5 -30.30 1.06 23.59
N ILE A 6 -30.98 -0.07 23.38
CA ILE A 6 -30.40 -1.23 22.69
C ILE A 6 -30.12 -0.92 21.21
N ILE A 7 -31.05 -0.25 20.52
CA ILE A 7 -30.87 0.10 19.10
C ILE A 7 -29.69 1.07 18.92
N THR A 8 -29.57 2.08 19.79
CA THR A 8 -28.47 3.03 19.73
C THR A 8 -27.11 2.36 20.01
N LEU A 9 -27.06 1.42 20.96
CA LEU A 9 -25.85 0.66 21.27
C LEU A 9 -25.41 -0.21 20.08
N VAL A 10 -26.35 -0.89 19.43
CA VAL A 10 -26.09 -1.71 18.23
C VAL A 10 -25.62 -0.85 17.06
N ALA A 11 -26.21 0.33 16.85
CA ALA A 11 -25.76 1.26 15.82
C ALA A 11 -24.32 1.73 16.07
N LEU A 12 -23.99 2.06 17.32
CA LEU A 12 -22.63 2.46 17.71
C LEU A 12 -21.61 1.34 17.49
N THR A 13 -21.94 0.08 17.80
CA THR A 13 -21.02 -1.04 17.57
C THR A 13 -20.82 -1.32 16.08
N VAL A 14 -21.87 -1.21 15.26
CA VAL A 14 -21.75 -1.34 13.80
C VAL A 14 -20.89 -0.22 13.21
N ILE A 15 -21.08 1.03 13.67
CA ILE A 15 -20.27 2.17 13.23
C ILE A 15 -18.81 2.01 13.67
N ALA A 16 -18.55 1.61 14.92
CA ALA A 16 -17.20 1.37 15.42
C ALA A 16 -16.50 0.22 14.68
N SER A 17 -17.24 -0.83 14.33
CA SER A 17 -16.74 -1.94 13.51
C SER A 17 -16.41 -1.48 12.10
N TYR A 18 -17.25 -0.64 11.49
CA TYR A 18 -17.02 -0.08 10.16
C TYR A 18 -15.83 0.88 10.13
N LEU A 19 -15.71 1.75 11.14
CA LEU A 19 -14.58 2.67 11.28
C LEU A 19 -13.28 1.91 11.53
N SER A 20 -13.27 0.95 12.46
CA SER A 20 -12.08 0.13 12.71
C SER A 20 -11.66 -0.68 11.48
N TRP A 21 -12.60 -1.11 10.64
CA TRP A 21 -12.29 -1.76 9.36
C TRP A 21 -11.61 -0.82 8.35
N GLN A 22 -12.04 0.44 8.25
CA GLN A 22 -11.38 1.45 7.41
C GLN A 22 -9.96 1.83 7.92
N TYR A 23 -9.77 1.90 9.24
CA TYR A 23 -8.46 2.20 9.86
C TYR A 23 -7.41 1.07 9.70
N ASN A 24 -7.81 -0.09 9.18
CA ASN A 24 -6.97 -1.28 9.05
C ASN A 24 -6.46 -1.53 7.62
N ARG A 25 -6.37 -0.49 6.79
CA ARG A 25 -6.00 -0.60 5.37
C ARG A 25 -4.82 0.30 5.04
N THR A 26 -3.78 -0.27 4.44
CA THR A 26 -2.67 0.48 3.87
C THR A 26 -2.84 0.55 2.36
N LEU A 27 -2.87 1.77 1.80
CA LEU A 27 -2.87 1.99 0.36
C LEU A 27 -1.42 2.20 -0.09
N ILE A 28 -0.95 1.36 -0.99
CA ILE A 28 0.34 1.60 -1.65
C ILE A 28 0.05 1.94 -3.10
N THR A 29 0.68 3.01 -3.57
CA THR A 29 0.65 3.48 -4.95
C THR A 29 2.05 3.39 -5.51
N ILE A 30 2.22 2.62 -6.58
CA ILE A 30 3.42 2.68 -7.40
C ILE A 30 3.17 3.68 -8.52
N GLU A 31 4.11 4.57 -8.74
CA GLU A 31 4.19 5.47 -9.86
C GLU A 31 5.43 5.13 -10.67
N ASN A 32 5.23 4.86 -11.96
CA ASN A 32 6.32 4.72 -12.89
C ASN A 32 6.63 6.07 -13.51
N VAL A 33 7.69 6.74 -13.08
CA VAL A 33 8.23 7.92 -13.78
C VAL A 33 9.49 7.58 -14.58
N SER A 34 9.80 6.30 -14.73
CA SER A 34 10.88 5.87 -15.60
C SER A 34 10.48 6.06 -17.06
N GLY A 35 11.46 6.26 -17.94
CA GLY A 35 11.22 6.39 -19.37
C GLY A 35 10.66 5.14 -20.05
N GLU A 36 10.47 4.04 -19.30
CA GLU A 36 10.15 2.72 -19.82
C GLU A 36 9.05 2.03 -19.02
N THR A 37 8.47 0.96 -19.57
CA THR A 37 7.46 0.18 -18.84
C THR A 37 8.14 -0.70 -17.81
N MET A 38 7.67 -0.64 -16.57
CA MET A 38 8.02 -1.65 -15.57
C MET A 38 7.23 -2.92 -15.87
N GLU A 39 7.92 -4.01 -16.09
CA GLU A 39 7.38 -5.36 -16.25
C GLU A 39 7.53 -6.14 -14.94
N ASP A 40 6.65 -7.12 -14.71
CA ASP A 40 6.71 -8.06 -13.58
C ASP A 40 7.03 -7.42 -12.22
N VAL A 41 6.20 -6.46 -11.81
CA VAL A 41 6.40 -5.74 -10.55
C VAL A 41 5.88 -6.60 -9.41
N ILE A 42 6.78 -6.96 -8.50
CA ILE A 42 6.50 -7.75 -7.29
C ILE A 42 6.82 -6.89 -6.08
N ILE A 43 5.85 -6.75 -5.19
CA ILE A 43 6.01 -6.01 -3.93
C ILE A 43 5.81 -6.99 -2.80
N GLU A 44 6.76 -7.01 -1.88
CA GLU A 44 6.70 -7.83 -0.69
C GLU A 44 6.70 -6.93 0.55
N VAL A 45 5.70 -7.13 1.41
CA VAL A 45 5.59 -6.48 2.72
C VAL A 45 5.32 -7.57 3.76
N ARG A 46 6.29 -7.88 4.62
CA ARG A 46 6.15 -8.83 5.76
C ARG A 46 5.49 -10.18 5.44
N ASN A 47 5.63 -10.74 4.24
CA ASN A 47 4.98 -11.97 3.73
C ASN A 47 3.72 -11.79 2.87
N ASN A 48 3.23 -10.56 2.66
CA ASN A 48 2.25 -10.31 1.62
C ASN A 48 2.97 -9.98 0.31
N LEU A 49 2.71 -10.79 -0.72
CA LEU A 49 3.23 -10.63 -2.06
C LEU A 49 2.13 -10.11 -2.97
N ILE A 50 2.43 -9.03 -3.67
CA ILE A 50 1.56 -8.43 -4.67
C ILE A 50 2.30 -8.42 -5.99
N GLU A 51 1.73 -9.12 -6.97
CA GLU A 51 2.26 -9.18 -8.32
C GLU A 51 1.40 -8.32 -9.25
N ILE A 52 2.07 -7.48 -10.04
CA ILE A 52 1.46 -6.59 -11.00
C ILE A 52 2.13 -6.86 -12.35
N LYS A 53 1.33 -7.22 -13.35
CA LYS A 53 1.79 -7.53 -14.72
C LYS A 53 2.30 -6.31 -15.51
N GLY A 54 2.67 -5.25 -14.81
CA GLY A 54 3.35 -4.10 -15.36
C GLY A 54 2.69 -2.76 -15.05
N VAL A 55 3.53 -1.73 -15.05
CA VAL A 55 3.17 -0.34 -14.82
C VAL A 55 3.76 0.47 -15.98
N PRO A 56 2.96 0.93 -16.95
CA PRO A 56 3.46 1.73 -18.06
C PRO A 56 4.08 3.05 -17.58
N THR A 57 4.95 3.64 -18.39
CA THR A 57 5.54 4.97 -18.16
C THR A 57 4.47 6.01 -17.85
N ASN A 58 4.72 6.84 -16.84
CA ASN A 58 3.84 7.88 -16.32
C ASN A 58 2.47 7.38 -15.84
N GLN A 59 2.36 6.11 -15.45
CA GLN A 59 1.14 5.55 -14.86
C GLN A 59 1.33 5.16 -13.40
N LYS A 60 0.19 5.16 -12.68
CA LYS A 60 0.10 4.76 -11.29
C LYS A 60 -0.73 3.48 -11.13
N ARG A 61 -0.30 2.59 -10.24
CA ARG A 61 -1.08 1.44 -9.78
C ARG A 61 -1.19 1.48 -8.28
N SER A 62 -2.43 1.43 -7.78
CA SER A 62 -2.71 1.43 -6.35
C SER A 62 -3.29 0.10 -5.91
N PHE A 63 -2.92 -0.34 -4.72
CA PHE A 63 -3.43 -1.56 -4.11
C PHE A 63 -3.59 -1.37 -2.61
N VAL A 64 -4.55 -2.10 -2.06
CA VAL A 64 -4.88 -2.05 -0.64
C VAL A 64 -4.37 -3.32 0.01
N LEU A 65 -3.56 -3.16 1.04
CA LEU A 65 -3.15 -4.21 1.94
C LEU A 65 -4.09 -4.23 3.15
N GLU A 66 -4.74 -5.37 3.39
CA GLU A 66 -5.57 -5.60 4.59
C GLU A 66 -4.67 -6.03 5.76
N LYS A 67 -4.78 -5.30 6.89
CA LYS A 67 -4.16 -5.41 8.24
C LYS A 67 -3.00 -6.41 8.55
N GLU A 68 -2.14 -5.92 9.46
CA GLU A 68 -1.13 -6.60 10.31
C GLU A 68 0.31 -6.68 9.78
N PHE A 69 0.81 -5.55 9.34
CA PHE A 69 2.24 -5.34 9.15
C PHE A 69 2.80 -4.69 10.42
N GLY A 70 3.30 -5.48 11.38
CA GLY A 70 4.32 -4.98 12.31
C GLY A 70 5.44 -4.29 11.55
N GLU A 71 6.31 -3.55 12.23
CA GLU A 71 7.48 -2.88 11.64
C GLU A 71 8.09 -3.69 10.49
N SER A 72 7.90 -3.22 9.24
CA SER A 72 8.29 -3.97 8.04
C SER A 72 8.82 -3.05 6.96
N GLY A 73 9.95 -3.44 6.41
CA GLY A 73 10.46 -2.88 5.17
C GLY A 73 9.59 -3.30 3.97
N VAL A 74 9.61 -2.47 2.95
CA VAL A 74 9.01 -2.78 1.65
C VAL A 74 10.12 -3.28 0.75
N LYS A 75 9.91 -4.44 0.12
CA LYS A 75 10.78 -4.93 -0.94
C LYS A 75 10.04 -4.80 -2.26
N LEU A 76 10.75 -4.29 -3.25
CA LEU A 76 10.28 -4.15 -4.61
C LEU A 76 11.21 -4.91 -5.54
N THR A 77 10.62 -5.72 -6.39
CA THR A 77 11.28 -6.33 -7.54
C THR A 77 10.54 -5.90 -8.80
N TYR A 78 11.26 -5.49 -9.82
CA TYR A 78 10.65 -5.04 -11.08
C TYR A 78 11.64 -5.24 -12.22
N THR A 79 11.13 -5.35 -13.45
CA THR A 79 11.95 -5.47 -14.65
C THR A 79 11.80 -4.22 -15.50
N VAL A 80 12.91 -3.62 -15.93
CA VAL A 80 12.95 -2.47 -16.85
C VAL A 80 14.02 -2.77 -17.89
N SER A 81 13.73 -2.56 -19.18
CA SER A 81 14.66 -2.90 -20.27
C SER A 81 15.18 -4.35 -20.26
N GLY A 82 14.38 -5.29 -19.77
CA GLY A 82 14.80 -6.70 -19.61
C GLY A 82 15.77 -6.95 -18.45
N GLU A 83 16.11 -5.92 -17.65
CA GLU A 83 16.92 -6.05 -16.46
C GLU A 83 16.05 -6.09 -15.21
N LYS A 84 16.23 -7.15 -14.41
CA LYS A 84 15.57 -7.28 -13.12
C LYS A 84 16.28 -6.41 -12.08
N ARG A 85 15.51 -5.55 -11.41
CA ARG A 85 15.96 -4.64 -10.36
C ARG A 85 15.33 -5.01 -9.03
N TYR A 86 16.04 -4.70 -7.96
CA TYR A 86 15.63 -4.94 -6.59
C TYR A 86 15.85 -3.67 -5.76
N TRP A 87 14.87 -3.36 -4.93
CA TRP A 87 14.96 -2.31 -3.94
C TRP A 87 14.36 -2.81 -2.63
N GLU A 88 15.00 -2.45 -1.53
CA GLU A 88 14.50 -2.72 -0.19
C GLU A 88 14.69 -1.46 0.65
N GLY A 89 13.62 -1.03 1.29
CA GLY A 89 13.65 0.16 2.11
C GLY A 89 12.26 0.59 2.54
N GLY A 90 12.21 1.76 3.15
CA GLY A 90 10.96 2.28 3.69
C GLY A 90 10.49 1.55 4.95
N TYR A 91 9.45 2.11 5.54
CA TYR A 91 8.90 1.62 6.80
C TYR A 91 7.39 1.88 6.82
N ILE A 92 6.61 0.83 7.05
CA ILE A 92 5.15 0.92 7.23
C ILE A 92 4.82 0.50 8.66
N GLU A 93 4.12 1.39 9.36
CA GLU A 93 3.64 1.12 10.72
C GLU A 93 2.39 0.23 10.72
N SER A 94 2.22 -0.50 11.82
CA SER A 94 1.16 -1.51 11.98
C SER A 94 -0.25 -0.97 12.20
N SER A 95 -0.37 0.30 12.56
CA SER A 95 -1.62 0.95 12.89
C SER A 95 -1.73 2.29 12.19
N GLY A 96 -2.84 2.51 11.49
CA GLY A 96 -3.09 3.72 10.71
C GLY A 96 -3.44 3.41 9.26
N GLY A 97 -4.26 4.25 8.65
CA GLY A 97 -4.26 4.31 7.20
C GLY A 97 -2.90 4.87 6.76
N TYR A 98 -2.31 4.32 5.70
CA TYR A 98 -1.09 4.88 5.11
C TYR A 98 -1.29 5.01 3.61
N ARG A 99 -0.70 6.06 3.04
CA ARG A 99 -0.42 6.15 1.60
C ARG A 99 1.08 6.05 1.44
N ALA A 100 1.54 4.91 0.91
CA ALA A 100 2.91 4.76 0.47
C ALA A 100 2.99 5.06 -1.04
N LEU A 101 3.91 5.93 -1.45
CA LEU A 101 4.21 6.22 -2.84
C LEU A 101 5.59 5.64 -3.15
N LEU A 102 5.65 4.83 -4.20
CA LEU A 102 6.90 4.33 -4.75
C LEU A 102 7.10 4.94 -6.13
N GLU A 103 8.18 5.69 -6.31
CA GLU A 103 8.54 6.37 -7.54
C GLU A 103 9.84 5.78 -8.10
N VAL A 104 9.80 5.28 -9.33
CA VAL A 104 11.01 4.83 -10.04
C VAL A 104 11.42 5.89 -11.06
N LYS A 105 12.59 6.49 -10.88
CA LYS A 105 13.12 7.60 -11.69
C LYS A 105 13.74 7.13 -13.01
N GLU A 106 14.01 8.07 -13.91
CA GLU A 106 14.68 7.81 -15.20
C GLU A 106 16.06 7.15 -15.04
N ASP A 107 16.77 7.43 -13.95
CA ASP A 107 18.05 6.79 -13.60
C ASP A 107 17.88 5.41 -12.93
N HIS A 108 16.64 4.90 -12.91
CA HIS A 108 16.22 3.68 -12.23
C HIS A 108 16.41 3.69 -10.71
N SER A 109 16.66 4.85 -10.11
CA SER A 109 16.60 4.98 -8.65
C SER A 109 15.15 4.90 -8.17
N VAL A 110 14.97 4.41 -6.95
CA VAL A 110 13.65 4.27 -6.32
C VAL A 110 13.57 5.24 -5.15
N ASP A 111 12.54 6.08 -5.14
CA ASP A 111 12.14 6.87 -3.99
C ASP A 111 10.89 6.28 -3.36
N PHE A 112 10.85 6.27 -2.04
CA PHE A 112 9.74 5.71 -1.28
C PHE A 112 9.31 6.66 -0.18
N GLN A 113 8.07 7.10 -0.27
CA GLN A 113 7.49 8.08 0.63
C GLN A 113 6.27 7.47 1.33
N VAL A 114 6.26 7.52 2.66
CA VAL A 114 5.10 7.10 3.45
C VAL A 114 4.47 8.33 4.07
N SER A 115 3.17 8.47 3.83
CA SER A 115 2.35 9.54 4.39
C SER A 115 1.17 8.95 5.13
N SER A 116 0.85 9.51 6.30
CA SER A 116 -0.47 9.32 6.89
C SER A 116 -1.48 10.04 5.96
N PRO A 117 -2.60 9.41 5.57
CA PRO A 117 -3.64 10.05 4.79
C PRO A 117 -4.41 11.11 5.58
N PHE A 118 -4.10 11.31 6.87
CA PHE A 118 -4.69 12.30 7.76
C PHE A 118 -3.68 12.83 8.78
#